data_AF-A0A8B6GGB9-F1
#
_entry.id   AF-A0A8B6GGB9-F1
#
_cell.length_a   1.000
_cell.length_b   1.000
_cell.length_c   1.000
_cell.angle_alpha   90.00
_cell.angle_beta   90.00
_cell.angle_gamma   90.00
#
_symmetry.space_group_name_H-M   'P 1'
#
loop_
_entity.id
_entity.type
_entity.pdbx_description
1 polymer ?
#
loop_
_entity_poly.entity_id
_entity_poly.type
_entity_poly.pdbx_seq_one_letter_code
_entity_poly.pdbx_strand_id
1 'polypeptide(L)'
;MRPSSQIEVKCWLCPMTFRTRRQLKNHLAAAPHKRLSVICVWCPEEKSYRRMVDLKEHVMANHRSKIELMPYSFLRENNGFWMANYPETYAKVILPSNENSQEAMKARIEVLEFLNRVDNTNRKKEDWTLGWKCPKEMVRGTQEEEVESEKTNGYIFTNTPHHL
;
A
#
# COMPACT_ATOMS: atom_id res chain seq x y z
N MET A 1 31.91 -8.10 18.53
CA MET A 1 30.83 -7.44 17.76
C MET A 1 29.80 -8.49 17.41
N ARG A 2 28.54 -8.37 17.87
CA ARG A 2 27.47 -9.29 17.43
C ARG A 2 27.06 -8.93 16.00
N PRO A 3 26.82 -9.90 15.10
CA PRO A 3 26.25 -9.57 13.81
C PRO A 3 24.83 -9.04 14.07
N SER A 4 24.60 -7.78 13.72
CA SER A 4 23.24 -7.26 13.61
C SER A 4 22.62 -8.01 12.44
N SER A 5 21.73 -8.95 12.73
CA SER A 5 20.85 -9.58 11.75
C SER A 5 19.94 -8.49 11.17
N GLN A 6 20.46 -7.75 10.20
CA GLN A 6 19.73 -6.70 9.53
C GLN A 6 18.66 -7.40 8.67
N ILE A 7 17.40 -7.31 9.10
CA ILE A 7 16.27 -7.89 8.36
C ILE A 7 16.22 -7.18 7.00
N GLU A 8 16.60 -7.88 5.95
CA GLU A 8 16.52 -7.40 4.58
C GLU A 8 15.08 -7.41 4.10
N VAL A 9 14.63 -6.30 3.51
CA VAL A 9 13.31 -6.20 2.89
C VAL A 9 13.47 -6.50 1.40
N LYS A 10 12.94 -7.63 0.94
CA LYS A 10 13.05 -8.07 -0.46
C LYS A 10 11.96 -7.46 -1.33
N CYS A 11 12.30 -7.14 -2.58
CA CYS A 11 11.29 -6.88 -3.60
C CYS A 11 10.71 -8.21 -4.09
N TRP A 12 9.39 -8.32 -4.22
CA TRP A 12 8.74 -9.52 -4.78
C TRP A 12 8.63 -9.49 -6.32
N LEU A 13 9.14 -8.45 -6.97
CA LEU A 13 9.10 -8.27 -8.43
C LEU A 13 10.49 -8.39 -9.09
N CYS A 14 11.56 -8.38 -8.29
CA CYS A 14 12.94 -8.46 -8.76
C CYS A 14 13.87 -8.96 -7.64
N PRO A 15 15.11 -9.37 -7.94
CA PRO A 15 16.03 -9.93 -6.94
C PRO A 15 16.65 -8.88 -6.00
N MET A 16 16.24 -7.60 -6.03
CA MET A 16 16.82 -6.56 -5.18
C MET A 16 16.34 -6.64 -3.73
N THR A 17 17.26 -6.36 -2.80
CA THR A 17 17.00 -6.26 -1.36
C THR A 17 17.30 -4.85 -0.84
N PHE A 18 16.59 -4.46 0.21
CA PHE A 18 16.65 -3.11 0.78
C PHE A 18 16.78 -3.16 2.29
N ARG A 19 17.43 -2.15 2.88
CA ARG A 19 17.61 -2.04 4.33
C ARG A 19 16.36 -1.53 5.05
N THR A 20 15.42 -0.94 4.31
CA THR A 20 14.21 -0.32 4.88
C THR A 20 13.01 -0.45 3.96
N ARG A 21 11.79 -0.48 4.53
CA ARG A 21 10.54 -0.41 3.77
C ARG A 21 10.43 0.87 2.92
N ARG A 22 10.97 1.99 3.39
CA ARG A 22 11.00 3.26 2.63
C ARG A 22 11.79 3.11 1.33
N GLN A 23 12.92 2.43 1.36
CA GLN A 23 13.73 2.18 0.17
C GLN A 23 12.99 1.26 -0.82
N LEU A 24 12.37 0.18 -0.34
CA LEU A 24 11.53 -0.68 -1.18
C LEU A 24 10.36 0.10 -1.80
N LYS A 25 9.70 0.97 -1.03
CA LYS A 25 8.60 1.83 -1.52
C LYS A 25 9.07 2.72 -2.68
N ASN A 26 10.21 3.39 -2.50
CA ASN A 26 10.79 4.24 -3.54
C ASN A 26 11.18 3.45 -4.79
N HIS A 27 11.73 2.23 -4.61
CA HIS A 27 12.04 1.31 -5.70
C HIS A 27 10.80 0.92 -6.51
N LEU A 28 9.71 0.55 -5.85
CA LEU A 28 8.45 0.18 -6.52
C LEU A 28 7.80 1.34 -7.27
N ALA A 29 8.00 2.58 -6.81
CA ALA A 29 7.50 3.79 -7.47
C ALA A 29 8.30 4.16 -8.73
N ALA A 30 9.56 3.74 -8.82
CA ALA A 30 10.48 4.07 -9.91
C ALA A 30 10.50 2.99 -11.00
N ALA A 31 11.20 3.27 -12.10
CA ALA A 31 11.53 2.24 -13.08
C ALA A 31 12.48 1.20 -12.44
N PRO A 32 12.37 -0.09 -12.79
CA PRO A 32 11.57 -0.62 -13.89
C PRO A 32 10.10 -0.90 -13.55
N HIS A 33 9.71 -0.92 -12.28
CA HIS A 33 8.40 -1.44 -11.88
C HIS A 33 7.25 -0.46 -12.12
N LYS A 34 7.39 0.80 -11.69
CA LYS A 34 6.31 1.81 -11.69
C LYS A 34 4.99 1.27 -11.09
N ARG A 35 5.09 0.39 -10.09
CA ARG A 35 3.96 -0.31 -9.46
C ARG A 35 3.39 0.42 -8.24
N LEU A 36 3.95 1.55 -7.86
CA LEU A 36 3.43 2.38 -6.78
C LEU A 36 3.02 3.75 -7.33
N SER A 37 1.85 3.79 -7.97
CA SER A 37 1.27 5.01 -8.52
C SER A 37 -0.20 5.17 -8.16
N VAL A 38 -0.62 6.42 -8.01
CA VAL A 38 -1.99 6.85 -7.69
C VAL A 38 -2.49 7.83 -8.74
N ILE A 39 -3.77 7.79 -9.06
CA ILE A 39 -4.38 8.68 -10.05
C ILE A 39 -4.96 9.94 -9.42
N CYS A 40 -5.03 11.02 -10.19
CA CYS A 40 -5.93 12.13 -9.88
C CYS A 40 -7.30 11.89 -10.50
N VAL A 41 -8.33 11.79 -9.67
CA VAL A 41 -9.73 11.53 -10.08
C VAL A 41 -10.45 12.76 -10.64
N TRP A 42 -9.85 13.95 -10.59
CA TRP A 42 -10.47 15.20 -11.07
C TRP A 42 -9.92 15.69 -12.40
N CYS A 43 -8.91 15.03 -12.95
CA CYS A 43 -8.42 15.33 -14.29
C CYS A 43 -9.38 14.79 -15.36
N PRO A 44 -9.43 15.44 -16.54
CA PRO A 44 -10.18 14.92 -17.69
C PRO A 44 -9.56 13.64 -18.27
N GLU A 45 -8.25 13.45 -18.08
CA GLU A 45 -7.49 12.27 -18.48
C GLU A 45 -6.79 11.66 -17.26
N GLU A 46 -6.40 10.38 -17.34
CA GLU A 46 -5.69 9.73 -16.24
C GLU A 46 -4.28 10.32 -16.04
N LYS A 47 -4.13 11.15 -15.01
CA LYS A 47 -2.82 11.60 -14.52
C LYS A 47 -2.40 10.77 -13.32
N SER A 48 -1.27 10.07 -13.45
CA SER A 48 -0.69 9.22 -12.41
C SER A 48 0.51 9.86 -11.74
N TYR A 49 0.60 9.68 -10.42
CA TYR A 49 1.67 10.22 -9.56
C TYR A 49 2.33 9.10 -8.79
N ARG A 50 3.65 9.17 -8.64
CA ARG A 50 4.47 8.16 -7.92
C ARG A 50 4.39 8.32 -6.41
N ARG A 51 4.06 9.52 -5.92
CA ARG A 51 3.97 9.83 -4.50
C ARG A 51 2.72 10.65 -4.24
N MET A 52 2.13 10.47 -3.06
CA MET A 52 0.95 11.22 -2.63
C MET A 52 1.23 12.72 -2.44
N VAL A 53 2.47 13.10 -2.13
CA VAL A 53 2.85 14.52 -2.08
C VAL A 53 2.74 15.19 -3.46
N ASP A 54 3.18 14.49 -4.52
CA ASP A 54 3.11 15.01 -5.89
C ASP A 54 1.65 15.16 -6.34
N LEU A 55 0.80 14.18 -6.01
CA LEU A 55 -0.64 14.27 -6.25
C LEU A 55 -1.27 15.45 -5.48
N LYS A 56 -0.87 15.66 -4.21
CA LYS A 56 -1.39 16.75 -3.38
C LYS A 56 -1.04 18.12 -3.96
N GLU A 57 0.21 18.32 -4.35
CA GLU A 57 0.65 19.56 -5.00
C GLU A 57 -0.13 19.80 -6.31
N HIS A 58 -0.30 18.77 -7.13
CA HIS A 58 -1.09 18.85 -8.34
C HIS A 58 -2.55 19.27 -8.06
N VAL A 59 -3.21 18.62 -7.11
CA VAL A 59 -4.61 18.93 -6.74
C VAL A 59 -4.71 20.35 -6.20
N MET A 60 -3.78 20.79 -5.36
CA MET A 60 -3.79 22.16 -4.83
C MET A 60 -3.64 23.21 -5.93
N ALA A 61 -2.86 22.93 -6.97
CA ALA A 61 -2.63 23.85 -8.08
C ALA A 61 -3.76 23.82 -9.14
N ASN A 62 -4.38 22.66 -9.39
CA ASN A 62 -5.29 22.47 -10.53
C ASN A 62 -6.74 22.19 -10.15
N HIS A 63 -7.00 21.76 -8.90
CA HIS A 63 -8.29 21.29 -8.42
C HIS A 63 -8.61 21.84 -7.02
N ARG A 64 -8.20 23.09 -6.76
CA ARG A 64 -8.33 23.73 -5.43
C ARG A 64 -9.76 23.69 -4.88
N SER A 65 -10.75 23.99 -5.73
CA SER A 65 -12.16 23.96 -5.33
C SER A 65 -12.64 22.57 -4.88
N LYS A 66 -12.04 21.50 -5.40
CA LYS A 66 -12.37 20.13 -4.99
C LYS A 66 -11.80 19.81 -3.61
N ILE A 67 -10.55 20.19 -3.34
CA ILE A 67 -9.92 19.87 -2.06
C ILE A 67 -10.51 20.67 -0.89
N GLU A 68 -11.01 21.89 -1.14
CA GLU A 68 -11.71 22.70 -0.14
C GLU A 68 -13.01 22.04 0.37
N LEU A 69 -13.60 21.13 -0.42
CA LEU A 69 -14.82 20.37 -0.06
C LEU A 69 -14.50 19.02 0.61
N MET A 70 -13.22 18.67 0.74
CA MET A 70 -12.79 17.36 1.19
C MET A 70 -12.01 17.45 2.51
N PRO A 71 -12.08 16.42 3.36
CA PRO A 71 -11.30 16.43 4.60
C PRO A 71 -9.80 16.41 4.28
N TYR A 72 -8.98 17.06 5.11
CA TYR A 72 -7.52 17.07 4.96
C TYR A 72 -6.91 15.66 4.88
N SER A 73 -7.57 14.67 5.50
CA SER A 73 -7.18 13.27 5.46
C SER A 73 -7.31 12.63 4.07
N PHE A 74 -8.11 13.19 3.14
CA PHE A 74 -8.40 12.58 1.84
C PHE A 74 -7.13 12.23 1.04
N LEU A 75 -6.15 13.13 1.00
CA LEU A 75 -4.88 12.93 0.28
C LEU A 75 -3.74 12.40 1.17
N ARG A 76 -4.05 11.73 2.30
CA ARG A 76 -3.04 11.02 3.09
C ARG A 76 -2.57 9.75 2.38
N GLU A 77 -1.36 9.32 2.72
CA GLU A 77 -0.72 8.16 2.10
C GLU A 77 -1.59 6.88 2.17
N ASN A 78 -2.22 6.61 3.31
CA ASN A 78 -3.06 5.42 3.47
C ASN A 78 -4.32 5.44 2.60
N ASN A 79 -4.86 6.63 2.27
CA ASN A 79 -6.03 6.77 1.40
C ASN A 79 -5.67 6.62 -0.08
N GLY A 80 -4.38 6.75 -0.45
CA GLY A 80 -3.93 6.55 -1.83
C GLY A 80 -4.25 5.17 -2.38
N PHE A 81 -4.44 4.16 -1.52
CA PHE A 81 -4.87 2.81 -1.91
C PHE A 81 -6.14 2.82 -2.79
N TRP A 82 -7.14 3.65 -2.44
CA TRP A 82 -8.42 3.70 -3.16
C TRP A 82 -8.27 4.25 -4.59
N MET A 83 -7.21 5.02 -4.83
CA MET A 83 -6.87 5.67 -6.10
C MET A 83 -5.63 5.05 -6.76
N ALA A 84 -5.17 3.88 -6.30
CA ALA A 84 -3.95 3.24 -6.80
C ALA A 84 -4.22 2.45 -8.10
N ASN A 85 -3.29 2.55 -9.06
CA ASN A 85 -3.30 1.71 -10.26
C ASN A 85 -2.97 0.24 -9.96
N TYR A 86 -2.25 -0.01 -8.87
CA TYR A 86 -1.86 -1.35 -8.42
C TYR A 86 -2.18 -1.52 -6.93
N PRO A 87 -3.46 -1.68 -6.56
CA PRO A 87 -3.89 -1.70 -5.16
C PRO A 87 -3.19 -2.81 -4.35
N GLU A 88 -2.93 -3.97 -4.95
CA GLU A 88 -2.23 -5.07 -4.27
C GLU A 88 -0.78 -4.70 -3.92
N THR A 89 -0.07 -4.06 -4.86
CA THR A 89 1.30 -3.60 -4.60
C THR A 89 1.27 -2.50 -3.55
N TYR A 90 0.30 -1.57 -3.65
CA TYR A 90 0.14 -0.47 -2.70
C TYR A 90 -0.10 -0.99 -1.28
N ALA A 91 -1.04 -1.92 -1.08
CA ALA A 91 -1.40 -2.48 0.21
C ALA A 91 -0.27 -3.28 0.88
N LYS A 92 0.64 -3.88 0.09
CA LYS A 92 1.83 -4.59 0.62
C LYS A 92 2.87 -3.68 1.27
N VAL A 93 2.92 -2.39 0.90
CA VAL A 93 3.92 -1.44 1.43
C VAL A 93 3.34 -0.27 2.19
N ILE A 94 2.04 0.00 2.04
CA ILE A 94 1.32 1.07 2.72
C ILE A 94 0.01 0.47 3.24
N LEU A 95 -0.18 0.51 4.56
CA LEU A 95 -1.42 0.06 5.19
C LEU A 95 -2.59 0.95 4.73
N PRO A 96 -3.62 0.42 4.04
CA PRO A 96 -4.76 1.20 3.61
C PRO A 96 -5.53 1.77 4.81
N SER A 97 -6.28 2.85 4.57
CA SER A 97 -7.26 3.31 5.55
C SER A 97 -8.37 2.28 5.77
N ASN A 98 -9.15 2.45 6.84
CA ASN A 98 -10.34 1.64 7.07
C ASN A 98 -11.30 1.76 5.87
N GLU A 99 -11.68 0.62 5.29
CA GLU A 99 -12.60 0.53 4.14
C GLU A 99 -13.98 1.14 4.40
N ASN A 100 -14.39 1.23 5.66
CA ASN A 100 -15.66 1.80 6.08
C ASN A 100 -15.54 3.27 6.50
N SER A 101 -14.36 3.89 6.37
CA SER A 101 -14.20 5.31 6.68
C SER A 101 -14.91 6.20 5.65
N GLN A 102 -15.29 7.40 6.07
CA GLN A 102 -15.92 8.38 5.18
C GLN A 102 -14.99 8.76 4.02
N GLU A 103 -13.68 8.84 4.26
CA GLU A 103 -12.69 9.12 3.22
C GLU A 103 -12.60 8.00 2.19
N ALA A 104 -12.60 6.74 2.63
CA ALA A 104 -12.61 5.59 1.73
C ALA A 104 -13.88 5.56 0.87
N MET A 105 -15.05 5.83 1.46
CA MET A 105 -16.30 5.95 0.72
C MET A 105 -16.24 7.07 -0.33
N LYS A 106 -15.81 8.28 0.07
CA LYS A 106 -15.67 9.42 -0.85
C LYS A 106 -14.68 9.14 -1.97
N ALA A 107 -13.51 8.56 -1.68
CA ALA A 107 -12.51 8.24 -2.69
C ALA A 107 -13.06 7.27 -3.73
N ARG A 108 -13.81 6.26 -3.31
CA ARG A 108 -14.48 5.32 -4.21
C ARG A 108 -15.51 6.01 -5.11
N ILE A 109 -16.34 6.90 -4.56
CA ILE A 109 -17.31 7.69 -5.33
C ILE A 109 -16.58 8.51 -6.41
N GLU A 110 -15.55 9.27 -6.04
CA GLU A 110 -14.80 10.11 -6.97
C GLU A 110 -14.10 9.27 -8.06
N VAL A 111 -13.62 8.07 -7.72
CA VAL A 111 -13.09 7.13 -8.73
C VAL A 111 -14.20 6.68 -9.67
N LEU A 112 -15.38 6.29 -9.19
CA LEU A 112 -16.49 5.89 -10.09
C LEU A 112 -16.89 7.05 -11.02
N GLU A 113 -16.99 8.26 -10.49
CA GLU A 113 -17.27 9.45 -11.31
C GLU A 113 -16.18 9.69 -12.36
N PHE A 114 -14.91 9.49 -12.01
CA PHE A 114 -13.80 9.55 -12.96
C PHE A 114 -13.94 8.49 -14.06
N LEU A 115 -14.18 7.23 -13.70
CA LEU A 115 -14.32 6.12 -14.65
C LEU A 115 -15.50 6.28 -15.60
N ASN A 116 -16.55 6.99 -15.18
CA ASN A 116 -17.68 7.33 -16.05
C ASN A 116 -17.34 8.40 -17.10
N ARG A 117 -16.31 9.23 -16.86
CA ARG A 117 -15.92 10.33 -17.75
C ARG A 117 -14.79 9.99 -18.71
N VAL A 118 -13.93 9.03 -18.37
CA VAL A 118 -12.76 8.66 -19.19
C VAL A 118 -13.03 7.45 -20.06
N ASP A 119 -12.48 7.43 -21.27
CA ASP A 119 -12.65 6.28 -22.18
C ASP A 119 -11.77 5.10 -21.76
N ASN A 120 -10.50 5.38 -21.39
CA ASN A 120 -9.50 4.38 -21.06
C ASN A 120 -8.73 4.75 -19.79
N THR A 121 -8.27 3.73 -19.08
CA THR A 121 -7.44 3.83 -17.87
C THR A 121 -6.38 2.75 -17.86
N ASN A 122 -5.24 3.00 -17.19
CA ASN A 122 -4.15 2.04 -17.02
C ASN A 122 -4.63 0.78 -16.28
N ARG A 123 -5.51 0.96 -15.29
CA ARG A 123 -6.23 -0.13 -14.61
C ARG A 123 -7.61 -0.25 -15.22
N LYS A 124 -8.02 -1.44 -15.69
CA LYS A 124 -9.33 -1.65 -16.33
C LYS A 124 -10.47 -1.21 -15.41
N LYS A 125 -11.57 -0.70 -15.99
CA LYS A 125 -12.69 -0.14 -15.22
C LYS A 125 -13.29 -1.16 -14.25
N GLU A 126 -13.41 -2.42 -14.66
CA GLU A 126 -13.96 -3.51 -13.85
C GLU A 126 -13.07 -3.82 -12.65
N ASP A 127 -11.74 -3.77 -12.85
CA ASP A 127 -10.74 -4.08 -11.84
C ASP A 127 -10.76 -3.07 -10.68
N TRP A 128 -11.20 -1.83 -10.91
CA TRP A 128 -11.29 -0.80 -9.86
C TRP A 128 -12.15 -1.25 -8.68
N THR A 129 -13.34 -1.75 -8.97
CA THR A 129 -14.32 -2.16 -7.96
C THR A 129 -13.92 -3.45 -7.25
N LEU A 130 -13.31 -4.41 -7.98
CA LEU A 130 -12.80 -5.66 -7.41
C LEU A 130 -11.68 -5.40 -6.39
N GLY A 131 -10.74 -4.52 -6.73
CA GLY A 131 -9.60 -4.24 -5.85
C GLY A 131 -9.97 -3.53 -4.54
N TRP A 132 -11.20 -3.01 -4.39
CA TRP A 132 -11.67 -2.45 -3.11
C TRP A 132 -12.14 -3.48 -2.10
N LYS A 133 -12.44 -4.72 -2.53
CA LYS A 133 -12.90 -5.81 -1.65
C LYS A 133 -11.75 -6.61 -1.02
N CYS A 134 -10.54 -6.42 -1.53
CA CYS A 134 -9.37 -7.22 -1.17
C CYS A 134 -8.40 -6.62 -0.08
N PRO A 135 -8.69 -5.55 0.68
CA PRO A 135 -7.74 -5.09 1.71
C PRO A 135 -7.41 -6.16 2.77
N LYS A 136 -8.39 -6.97 3.19
CA LYS A 136 -8.21 -7.96 4.26
C LYS A 136 -7.47 -9.22 3.81
N GLU A 137 -7.62 -9.62 2.55
CA GLU A 137 -6.96 -10.81 2.00
C GLU A 137 -5.52 -10.51 1.57
N MET A 138 -5.25 -9.27 1.13
CA MET A 138 -3.93 -8.80 0.70
C MET A 138 -2.94 -8.58 1.84
N VAL A 139 -3.41 -8.24 3.05
CA VAL A 139 -2.57 -7.97 4.22
C VAL A 139 -2.08 -9.25 4.91
N ARG A 140 -2.82 -10.38 4.77
CA ARG A 140 -2.47 -11.68 5.40
C ARG A 140 -1.11 -12.21 4.97
N GLY A 141 -0.66 -11.91 3.75
CA GLY A 141 0.67 -12.30 3.24
C GLY A 141 1.87 -11.58 3.89
N THR A 142 1.67 -10.81 4.96
CA THR A 142 2.76 -10.14 5.70
C THR A 142 2.85 -10.51 7.18
N GLN A 143 1.90 -11.26 7.72
CA GLN A 143 1.88 -11.65 9.15
C GLN A 143 2.26 -13.11 9.40
N GLU A 144 2.11 -14.00 8.42
CA GLU A 144 2.40 -15.42 8.61
C GLU A 144 3.91 -15.75 8.65
N GLU A 145 4.77 -14.92 8.05
CA GLU A 145 6.23 -15.14 8.08
C GLU A 145 6.89 -14.79 9.43
N GLU A 146 6.20 -14.10 10.35
CA GLU A 146 6.76 -13.73 11.67
C GLU A 146 6.43 -14.75 12.79
N VAL A 147 5.49 -15.69 12.57
CA VAL A 147 5.00 -16.58 13.66
C VAL A 147 5.70 -17.96 13.68
N GLU A 148 6.34 -18.37 12.59
CA GLU A 148 6.91 -19.73 12.51
C GLU A 148 8.34 -19.86 13.08
N SER A 149 9.04 -18.75 13.35
CA SER A 149 10.40 -18.80 13.94
C SER A 149 10.46 -18.92 15.47
N GLU A 150 9.32 -18.88 16.18
CA GLU A 150 9.30 -18.94 17.65
C GLU A 150 8.90 -20.31 18.25
N LYS A 151 8.65 -21.34 17.42
CA LYS A 151 8.19 -22.66 17.91
C LYS A 151 9.27 -23.75 18.02
N THR A 152 10.55 -23.42 17.85
CA THR A 152 11.65 -24.37 18.10
C THR A 152 12.66 -23.82 19.10
N ASN A 153 12.23 -23.68 20.35
CA ASN A 153 13.13 -23.74 21.52
C ASN A 153 12.35 -24.38 22.69
N GLY A 154 11.99 -25.64 22.50
CA GLY A 154 11.56 -26.50 23.61
C GLY A 154 12.74 -26.73 24.55
N TYR A 155 12.73 -26.01 25.67
CA TYR A 155 13.64 -26.23 26.78
C TYR A 155 13.37 -27.61 27.37
N ILE A 156 14.29 -28.56 27.18
CA ILE A 156 14.30 -29.85 27.88
C ILE A 156 14.81 -29.58 29.29
N PHE A 157 13.92 -29.62 30.29
CA PHE A 157 14.32 -29.69 31.69
C PHE A 157 14.72 -31.14 32.01
N THR A 158 16.02 -31.37 32.24
CA THR A 158 16.52 -32.62 32.84
C THR A 158 16.36 -32.56 34.35
N ASN A 159 15.46 -33.37 34.91
CA ASN A 159 15.44 -33.67 36.35
C ASN A 159 16.23 -34.95 36.61
N THR A 160 17.37 -34.84 37.29
CA THR A 160 18.06 -35.97 37.94
C THR A 160 17.65 -36.04 39.41
N PRO A 161 17.31 -37.22 39.97
CA PRO A 161 16.97 -37.37 41.38
C PRO A 161 18.24 -37.59 42.22
N HIS A 162 18.34 -36.92 43.36
CA HIS A 162 19.37 -37.18 44.37
C HIS A 162 18.79 -38.13 45.42
N HIS A 163 19.31 -39.34 45.48
CA HIS A 163 19.19 -40.27 46.60
C HIS A 163 20.44 -40.10 47.46
N LEU A 164 20.25 -39.84 48.76
CA LEU A 164 20.95 -40.43 49.92
C LEU A 164 20.47 -39.73 51.19
#